data_AF-A0A0G3EVT8-F1
#
_entry.id   AF-A0A0G3EVT8-F1
#
_cell.length_a   1.000
_cell.length_b   1.000
_cell.length_c   1.000
_cell.angle_alpha   90.00
_cell.angle_beta   90.00
_cell.angle_gamma   90.00
#
_symmetry.space_group_name_H-M   'P 1'
#
loop_
_entity.id
_entity.type
_entity.pdbx_description
1 polymer ?
#
loop_
_entity_poly.entity_id
_entity_poly.type
_entity_poly.pdbx_seq_one_letter_code
_entity_poly.pdbx_strand_id
1 'polypeptide(L)'
;MLAYHAFAARRHDAHTAPGTLAALLGTPHSEQRNAREKLDRRETDMGAGTVAAEAIALLMRIASAHGVGDLAARVHHHEPTYSASAKQSHMPGDVLVQKTLSLKCGSAYLLATGVGAWRISRPSRRALAARDCLPASANGSFTINPTSFDVASELGLAPGMVSPFLKPGLASRLERVVILEPVDIDATQFAVSLSLFESLVLPVTHFVGIISDYLSAALPHLPQRIARLPPVAPSS
;
A
#
# COMPACT_ATOMS: atom_id res chain seq x y z
N MET A 1 -12.04 -0.98 -18.62
CA MET A 1 -12.65 -1.00 -17.27
C MET A 1 -13.67 -2.13 -17.11
N LEU A 2 -14.72 -2.22 -17.95
CA LEU A 2 -15.71 -3.31 -17.91
C LEU A 2 -15.12 -4.74 -18.03
N ALA A 3 -14.13 -4.94 -18.91
CA ALA A 3 -13.45 -6.23 -19.04
C ALA A 3 -12.62 -6.63 -17.80
N TYR A 4 -12.11 -5.66 -17.04
CA TYR A 4 -11.32 -5.89 -15.83
C TYR A 4 -12.23 -6.25 -14.64
N HIS A 5 -13.40 -5.61 -14.54
CA HIS A 5 -14.42 -5.98 -13.55
C HIS A 5 -14.98 -7.39 -13.77
N ALA A 6 -15.26 -7.77 -15.01
CA ALA A 6 -15.74 -9.11 -15.36
C ALA A 6 -14.65 -10.21 -15.24
N PHE A 7 -13.38 -9.82 -15.25
CA PHE A 7 -12.23 -10.70 -15.00
C PHE A 7 -11.99 -10.89 -13.50
N ALA A 8 -12.07 -9.81 -12.71
CA ALA A 8 -11.93 -9.85 -11.25
C ALA A 8 -13.04 -10.67 -10.56
N ALA A 9 -14.29 -10.56 -11.03
CA ALA A 9 -15.43 -11.30 -10.46
C ALA A 9 -15.32 -12.83 -10.67
N ARG A 10 -14.85 -13.29 -11.84
CA ARG A 10 -14.74 -14.73 -12.15
C ARG A 10 -13.61 -15.46 -11.43
N ARG A 11 -12.64 -14.72 -10.88
CA ARG A 11 -11.50 -15.28 -10.11
C ARG A 11 -11.64 -15.13 -8.61
N HIS A 12 -12.66 -14.42 -8.12
CA HIS A 12 -12.96 -14.30 -6.69
C HIS A 12 -13.06 -15.69 -6.03
N ASP A 13 -13.87 -16.58 -6.60
CA ASP A 13 -14.15 -17.91 -6.03
C ASP A 13 -12.94 -18.87 -6.00
N ALA A 14 -11.94 -18.66 -6.86
CA ALA A 14 -10.77 -19.53 -6.97
C ALA A 14 -9.64 -19.17 -5.98
N HIS A 15 -9.62 -17.94 -5.47
CA HIS A 15 -8.51 -17.41 -4.66
C HIS A 15 -8.93 -16.95 -3.26
N THR A 16 -10.23 -16.94 -2.93
CA THR A 16 -10.77 -16.62 -1.59
C THR A 16 -10.87 -17.81 -0.65
N ALA A 17 -10.42 -19.01 -1.07
CA ALA A 17 -10.43 -20.18 -0.21
C ALA A 17 -9.59 -19.92 1.08
N PRO A 18 -10.21 -19.99 2.27
CA PRO A 18 -9.54 -19.70 3.54
C PRO A 18 -8.50 -20.80 3.80
N GLY A 19 -7.22 -20.42 3.81
CA GLY A 19 -6.13 -21.35 4.11
C GLY A 19 -4.80 -21.09 3.41
N THR A 20 -4.71 -20.09 2.52
CA THR A 20 -3.59 -20.06 1.55
C THR A 20 -2.41 -19.15 1.96
N LEU A 21 -2.65 -18.04 2.66
CA LEU A 21 -1.58 -17.18 3.18
C LEU A 21 -1.01 -17.67 4.53
N ALA A 22 -1.73 -18.57 5.22
CA ALA A 22 -1.39 -18.96 6.59
C ALA A 22 -0.13 -19.81 6.73
N ALA A 23 0.14 -20.63 5.72
CA ALA A 23 1.31 -21.50 5.66
C ALA A 23 2.62 -20.75 5.34
N LEU A 24 2.59 -19.43 5.13
CA LEU A 24 3.78 -18.65 4.68
C LEU A 24 4.76 -18.29 5.81
N LEU A 25 4.37 -18.42 7.09
CA LEU A 25 4.95 -17.58 8.14
C LEU A 25 5.49 -18.30 9.39
N GLY A 26 5.67 -19.62 9.38
CA GLY A 26 6.24 -20.28 10.56
C GLY A 26 6.58 -21.76 10.50
N THR A 27 6.75 -22.38 9.34
CA THR A 27 6.87 -23.85 9.25
C THR A 27 7.96 -24.32 8.26
N PRO A 28 8.38 -25.61 8.32
CA PRO A 28 9.63 -26.14 7.75
C PRO A 28 9.87 -25.84 6.26
N HIS A 29 11.12 -25.97 5.80
CA HIS A 29 11.58 -25.67 4.42
C HIS A 29 10.68 -26.22 3.29
N SER A 30 9.97 -27.34 3.49
CA SER A 30 9.04 -27.92 2.52
C SER A 30 7.75 -27.13 2.33
N GLU A 31 7.27 -26.43 3.36
CA GLU A 31 6.04 -25.62 3.30
C GLU A 31 6.30 -24.23 2.70
N GLN A 32 7.50 -23.67 2.90
CA GLN A 32 7.92 -22.40 2.30
C GLN A 32 7.94 -22.43 0.76
N ARG A 33 8.37 -23.56 0.15
CA ARG A 33 8.37 -23.72 -1.31
C ARG A 33 6.94 -23.71 -1.87
N ASN A 34 6.03 -24.46 -1.25
CA ASN A 34 4.61 -24.51 -1.63
C ASN A 34 3.95 -23.13 -1.50
N ALA A 35 4.28 -22.41 -0.44
CA ALA A 35 3.74 -21.09 -0.17
C ALA A 35 4.24 -20.04 -1.19
N ARG A 36 5.51 -20.12 -1.60
CA ARG A 36 6.05 -19.28 -2.69
C ARG A 36 5.39 -19.58 -4.04
N GLU A 37 5.27 -20.85 -4.41
CA GLU A 37 4.59 -21.27 -5.65
C GLU A 37 3.15 -20.76 -5.75
N LYS A 38 2.44 -20.71 -4.61
CA LYS A 38 1.09 -20.14 -4.52
C LYS A 38 1.05 -18.63 -4.79
N LEU A 39 1.98 -17.87 -4.21
CA LEU A 39 2.08 -16.44 -4.46
C LEU A 39 2.46 -16.14 -5.92
N ASP A 40 3.38 -16.92 -6.49
CA ASP A 40 3.79 -16.77 -7.89
C ASP A 40 2.62 -17.10 -8.84
N ARG A 41 1.82 -18.12 -8.53
CA ARG A 41 0.59 -18.44 -9.28
C ARG A 41 -0.44 -17.31 -9.18
N ARG A 42 -0.66 -16.76 -7.98
CA ARG A 42 -1.53 -15.59 -7.77
C ARG A 42 -1.09 -14.39 -8.60
N GLU A 43 0.21 -14.07 -8.62
CA GLU A 43 0.75 -12.98 -9.46
C GLU A 43 0.51 -13.24 -10.95
N THR A 44 0.72 -14.49 -11.40
CA THR A 44 0.43 -14.91 -12.79
C THR A 44 -1.05 -14.76 -13.14
N ASP A 45 -1.95 -15.16 -12.23
CA ASP A 45 -3.38 -15.13 -12.45
C ASP A 45 -3.95 -13.70 -12.43
N MET A 46 -3.47 -12.85 -11.53
CA MET A 46 -4.05 -11.53 -11.27
C MET A 46 -3.32 -10.37 -11.94
N GLY A 47 -2.05 -10.55 -12.31
CA GLY A 47 -1.18 -9.49 -12.82
C GLY A 47 -1.19 -8.27 -11.90
N ALA A 48 -1.46 -7.09 -12.46
CA ALA A 48 -1.48 -5.83 -11.71
C ALA A 48 -2.61 -5.72 -10.66
N GLY A 49 -3.51 -6.69 -10.56
CA GLY A 49 -4.56 -6.76 -9.52
C GLY A 49 -4.06 -7.23 -8.15
N THR A 50 -2.79 -7.62 -8.04
CA THR A 50 -2.15 -8.03 -6.79
C THR A 50 -0.81 -7.34 -6.60
N VAL A 51 -0.41 -7.20 -5.34
CA VAL A 51 0.99 -6.94 -4.99
C VAL A 51 1.83 -8.16 -5.42
N ALA A 52 3.05 -7.91 -5.90
CA ALA A 52 3.98 -8.96 -6.32
C ALA A 52 4.27 -9.95 -5.19
N ALA A 53 4.50 -11.22 -5.54
CA ALA A 53 4.74 -12.30 -4.60
C ALA A 53 5.92 -12.00 -3.66
N GLU A 54 7.01 -11.44 -4.20
CA GLU A 54 8.20 -11.04 -3.44
C GLU A 54 7.91 -9.90 -2.46
N ALA A 55 7.07 -8.96 -2.88
CA ALA A 55 6.66 -7.84 -2.05
C ALA A 55 5.78 -8.32 -0.88
N ILE A 56 4.83 -9.24 -1.12
CA ILE A 56 4.01 -9.84 -0.05
C ILE A 56 4.91 -10.59 0.95
N ALA A 57 5.82 -11.44 0.47
CA ALA A 57 6.73 -12.19 1.34
C ALA A 57 7.63 -11.27 2.19
N LEU A 58 8.16 -10.21 1.59
CA LEU A 58 8.99 -9.23 2.29
C LEU A 58 8.17 -8.45 3.34
N LEU A 59 6.97 -8.00 3.00
CA LEU A 59 6.06 -7.32 3.92
C LEU A 59 5.75 -8.21 5.12
N MET A 60 5.40 -9.46 4.89
CA MET A 60 5.13 -10.44 5.94
C MET A 60 6.31 -10.63 6.88
N ARG A 61 7.52 -10.80 6.33
CA ARG A 61 8.74 -10.92 7.13
C ARG A 61 9.00 -9.68 8.00
N ILE A 62 8.81 -8.49 7.44
CA ILE A 62 9.03 -7.23 8.16
C ILE A 62 7.97 -7.04 9.24
N ALA A 63 6.69 -7.29 8.94
CA ALA A 63 5.64 -7.22 9.94
C ALA A 63 5.89 -8.18 11.10
N SER A 64 6.35 -9.41 10.82
CA SER A 64 6.75 -10.37 11.85
C SER A 64 7.92 -9.85 12.71
N ALA A 65 8.94 -9.22 12.09
CA ALA A 65 10.06 -8.61 12.81
C ALA A 65 9.64 -7.43 13.71
N HIS A 66 8.53 -6.76 13.39
CA HIS A 66 7.88 -5.76 14.25
C HIS A 66 7.07 -6.38 15.40
N GLY A 67 7.08 -7.70 15.56
CA GLY A 67 6.36 -8.43 16.61
C GLY A 67 4.90 -8.73 16.27
N VAL A 68 4.48 -8.55 15.01
CA VAL A 68 3.11 -8.87 14.59
C VAL A 68 2.98 -10.39 14.45
N GLY A 69 2.33 -11.01 15.43
CA GLY A 69 2.01 -12.44 15.43
C GLY A 69 0.85 -12.80 14.50
N ASP A 70 0.84 -14.05 14.06
CA ASP A 70 -0.22 -14.70 13.28
C ASP A 70 -0.75 -13.83 12.11
N LEU A 71 0.15 -13.37 11.23
CA LEU A 71 -0.24 -12.53 10.09
C LEU A 71 -1.19 -13.24 9.12
N ALA A 72 -1.20 -14.57 9.16
CA ALA A 72 -2.14 -15.43 8.48
C ALA A 72 -3.59 -15.10 8.83
N ALA A 73 -3.91 -15.14 10.12
CA ALA A 73 -5.22 -14.83 10.65
C ALA A 73 -5.59 -13.33 10.50
N ARG A 74 -4.60 -12.49 10.20
CA ARG A 74 -4.77 -11.05 9.94
C ARG A 74 -5.09 -10.72 8.48
N VAL A 75 -5.19 -11.71 7.60
CA VAL A 75 -5.67 -11.50 6.24
C VAL A 75 -7.19 -11.43 6.26
N HIS A 76 -7.71 -10.27 5.86
CA HIS A 76 -9.13 -10.03 5.70
C HIS A 76 -9.54 -10.17 4.24
N HIS A 77 -10.49 -11.07 3.98
CA HIS A 77 -11.07 -11.30 2.66
C HIS A 77 -12.33 -10.44 2.51
N HIS A 78 -12.49 -9.79 1.36
CA HIS A 78 -13.61 -8.91 1.08
C HIS A 78 -13.96 -8.90 -0.42
N GLU A 79 -15.12 -8.33 -0.75
CA GLU A 79 -15.52 -8.07 -2.14
C GLU A 79 -14.49 -7.20 -2.89
N PRO A 80 -14.37 -7.31 -4.22
CA PRO A 80 -13.40 -6.53 -4.99
C PRO A 80 -13.56 -5.01 -4.77
N THR A 81 -12.51 -4.35 -4.30
CA THR A 81 -12.50 -2.88 -4.08
C THR A 81 -11.44 -2.17 -4.90
N TYR A 82 -11.84 -1.05 -5.52
CA TYR A 82 -10.98 -0.25 -6.42
C TYR A 82 -10.62 1.12 -5.84
N SER A 83 -11.04 1.39 -4.60
CA SER A 83 -10.71 2.63 -3.89
C SER A 83 -10.59 2.36 -2.39
N ALA A 84 -9.80 3.21 -1.72
CA ALA A 84 -9.65 3.13 -0.27
C ALA A 84 -10.97 3.36 0.46
N SER A 85 -11.85 4.24 -0.05
CA SER A 85 -13.16 4.50 0.54
C SER A 85 -14.12 3.32 0.40
N ALA A 86 -14.13 2.65 -0.75
CA ALA A 86 -14.91 1.43 -0.93
C ALA A 86 -14.38 0.30 -0.05
N LYS A 87 -13.05 0.19 0.11
CA LYS A 87 -12.46 -0.79 1.03
C LYS A 87 -12.85 -0.51 2.49
N GLN A 88 -12.90 0.75 2.90
CA GLN A 88 -13.23 1.14 4.27
C GLN A 88 -14.62 0.65 4.70
N SER A 89 -15.60 0.56 3.79
CA SER A 89 -16.94 0.03 4.12
C SER A 89 -16.99 -1.48 4.37
N HIS A 90 -15.93 -2.22 4.01
CA HIS A 90 -15.80 -3.65 4.33
C HIS A 90 -14.94 -3.90 5.57
N MET A 91 -14.26 -2.88 6.08
CA MET A 91 -13.36 -3.03 7.23
C MET A 91 -14.11 -2.87 8.55
N PRO A 92 -13.68 -3.58 9.61
CA PRO A 92 -14.13 -3.31 10.97
C PRO A 92 -13.92 -1.83 11.38
N GLY A 93 -14.74 -1.34 12.31
CA GLY A 93 -14.72 0.07 12.72
C GLY A 93 -13.40 0.53 13.36
N ASP A 94 -12.59 -0.39 13.88
CA ASP A 94 -11.28 -0.14 14.47
C ASP A 94 -10.11 -0.26 13.47
N VAL A 95 -10.41 -0.47 12.18
CA VAL A 95 -9.43 -0.66 11.11
C VAL A 95 -9.51 0.48 10.09
N LEU A 96 -8.41 1.21 9.90
CA LEU A 96 -8.30 2.25 8.87
C LEU A 96 -7.61 1.74 7.60
N VAL A 97 -8.15 2.06 6.44
CA VAL A 97 -7.51 1.69 5.18
C VAL A 97 -6.27 2.56 4.92
N GLN A 98 -5.17 1.89 4.59
CA GLN A 98 -3.97 2.53 4.04
C GLN A 98 -4.25 2.97 2.60
N LYS A 99 -3.89 4.21 2.29
CA LYS A 99 -4.03 4.82 0.97
C LYS A 99 -2.69 5.32 0.49
N THR A 100 -2.40 5.14 -0.80
CA THR A 100 -1.27 5.77 -1.48
C THR A 100 -1.75 6.64 -2.64
N LEU A 101 -1.13 7.80 -2.82
CA LEU A 101 -1.32 8.70 -3.95
C LEU A 101 0.00 8.82 -4.71
N SER A 102 -0.07 8.81 -6.05
CA SER A 102 1.06 9.27 -6.87
C SER A 102 0.98 10.78 -7.04
N LEU A 103 2.13 11.44 -6.97
CA LEU A 103 2.26 12.89 -7.02
C LEU A 103 3.27 13.29 -8.09
N LYS A 104 3.01 14.41 -8.77
CA LYS A 104 4.01 15.11 -9.58
C LYS A 104 4.27 16.48 -8.99
N CYS A 105 5.55 16.82 -8.75
CA CYS A 105 6.00 18.10 -8.22
C CYS A 105 7.09 18.69 -9.14
N GLY A 106 6.70 19.54 -10.10
CA GLY A 106 7.60 19.91 -11.20
C GLY A 106 7.96 18.69 -12.06
N SER A 107 9.24 18.33 -12.11
CA SER A 107 9.71 17.11 -12.81
C SER A 107 9.61 15.84 -11.97
N ALA A 108 9.53 15.96 -10.63
CA ALA A 108 9.66 14.82 -9.73
C ALA A 108 8.36 14.03 -9.59
N TYR A 109 8.47 12.69 -9.62
CA TYR A 109 7.39 11.77 -9.26
C TYR A 109 7.60 11.20 -7.86
N LEU A 110 6.55 11.26 -7.04
CA LEU A 110 6.59 10.83 -5.65
C LEU A 110 5.39 9.94 -5.35
N LEU A 111 5.51 9.10 -4.31
CA LEU A 111 4.36 8.50 -3.64
C LEU A 111 4.13 9.19 -2.29
N ALA A 112 2.87 9.40 -1.92
CA ALA A 112 2.48 9.74 -0.56
C ALA A 112 1.57 8.66 -0.01
N THR A 113 1.93 8.07 1.12
CA THR A 113 1.20 6.98 1.75
C THR A 113 0.82 7.32 3.18
N GLY A 114 -0.39 6.96 3.61
CA GLY A 114 -0.90 7.23 4.95
C GLY A 114 -2.14 6.41 5.25
N VAL A 115 -2.57 6.37 6.50
CA VAL A 115 -3.78 5.66 6.94
C VAL A 115 -4.96 6.62 7.13
N GLY A 116 -6.16 6.15 6.80
CA GLY A 116 -7.40 6.88 7.04
C GLY A 116 -7.65 8.04 6.07
N ALA A 117 -8.52 8.96 6.49
CA ALA A 117 -9.07 10.01 5.65
C ALA A 117 -8.18 11.28 5.64
N TRP A 118 -7.04 11.21 4.96
CA TRP A 118 -6.17 12.37 4.77
C TRP A 118 -6.26 12.98 3.36
N ARG A 119 -5.94 14.27 3.25
CA ARG A 119 -5.91 15.03 1.99
C ARG A 119 -4.69 15.96 1.96
N ILE A 120 -4.01 16.03 0.83
CA ILE A 120 -2.91 16.99 0.61
C ILE A 120 -3.50 18.33 0.14
N SER A 121 -3.81 19.19 1.09
CA SER A 121 -4.30 20.55 0.86
C SER A 121 -3.17 21.52 0.44
N ARG A 122 -3.50 22.75 0.03
CA ARG A 122 -2.47 23.80 -0.22
C ARG A 122 -1.63 24.11 1.03
N PRO A 123 -2.20 24.28 2.24
CA PRO A 123 -1.42 24.38 3.47
C PRO A 123 -0.51 23.17 3.72
N SER A 124 -1.03 21.95 3.50
CA SER A 124 -0.25 20.72 3.63
C SER A 124 0.96 20.72 2.69
N ARG A 125 0.78 21.11 1.43
CA ARG A 125 1.89 21.20 0.46
C ARG A 125 2.99 22.15 0.93
N ARG A 126 2.63 23.34 1.42
CA ARG A 126 3.59 24.31 1.96
C ARG A 126 4.35 23.73 3.16
N ALA A 127 3.63 23.09 4.08
CA ALA A 127 4.23 22.47 5.26
C ALA A 127 5.18 21.32 4.89
N LEU A 128 4.77 20.46 3.95
CA LEU A 128 5.61 19.37 3.45
C LEU A 128 6.83 19.89 2.69
N ALA A 129 6.69 20.93 1.87
CA ALA A 129 7.82 21.55 1.17
C ALA A 129 8.81 22.20 2.15
N ALA A 130 8.31 22.90 3.18
CA ALA A 130 9.15 23.52 4.22
C ALA A 130 9.95 22.48 5.04
N ARG A 131 9.49 21.22 5.08
CA ARG A 131 10.15 20.10 5.76
C ARG A 131 10.98 19.21 4.82
N ASP A 132 11.28 19.66 3.61
CA ASP A 132 11.94 18.85 2.56
C ASP A 132 11.25 17.49 2.31
N CYS A 133 9.94 17.40 2.54
CA CYS A 133 9.16 16.21 2.22
C CYS A 133 8.72 16.26 0.75
N LEU A 134 8.38 17.45 0.26
CA LEU A 134 8.14 17.74 -1.16
C LEU A 134 9.21 18.69 -1.71
N PRO A 135 9.49 18.64 -3.02
CA PRO A 135 10.32 19.65 -3.67
C PRO A 135 9.72 21.06 -3.54
N ALA A 136 10.55 22.10 -3.56
CA ALA A 136 10.11 23.50 -3.51
C ALA A 136 9.11 23.86 -4.65
N SER A 137 9.24 23.18 -5.80
CA SER A 137 8.34 23.32 -6.95
C SER A 137 6.87 22.94 -6.66
N ALA A 138 6.61 22.17 -5.59
CA ALA A 138 5.27 21.70 -5.22
C ALA A 138 4.27 22.83 -4.90
N ASN A 139 4.75 24.05 -4.65
CA ASN A 139 3.89 25.23 -4.44
C ASN A 139 3.35 25.83 -5.75
N GLY A 140 4.05 25.62 -6.87
CA GLY A 140 3.67 26.14 -8.19
C GLY A 140 3.19 25.06 -9.17
N SER A 141 3.73 23.84 -9.08
CA SER A 141 3.39 22.70 -9.95
C SER A 141 3.16 21.46 -9.09
N PHE A 142 1.89 21.07 -8.95
CA PHE A 142 1.50 19.91 -8.15
C PHE A 142 0.29 19.21 -8.77
N THR A 143 0.42 17.91 -9.02
CA THR A 143 -0.66 17.08 -9.53
C THR A 143 -0.76 15.80 -8.73
N ILE A 144 -1.97 15.46 -8.29
CA ILE A 144 -2.28 14.15 -7.69
C ILE A 144 -2.74 13.22 -8.80
N ASN A 145 -2.26 11.98 -8.80
CA ASN A 145 -2.52 10.97 -9.82
C ASN A 145 -2.25 11.51 -11.24
N PRO A 146 -1.03 11.99 -11.51
CA PRO A 146 -0.68 12.59 -12.80
C PRO A 146 -0.82 11.58 -13.93
N THR A 147 -1.50 11.94 -15.01
CA THR A 147 -1.68 11.07 -16.20
C THR A 147 -0.35 10.73 -16.89
N SER A 148 0.70 11.54 -16.67
CA SER A 148 2.05 11.29 -17.19
C SER A 148 2.83 10.21 -16.43
N PHE A 149 2.22 9.65 -15.38
CA PHE A 149 2.77 8.55 -14.58
C PHE A 149 1.74 7.42 -14.54
N ASP A 150 1.86 6.50 -15.50
CA ASP A 150 1.00 5.33 -15.55
C ASP A 150 1.44 4.32 -14.49
N VAL A 151 0.66 4.22 -13.41
CA VAL A 151 0.97 3.35 -12.27
C VAL A 151 1.08 1.88 -12.64
N ALA A 152 0.37 1.43 -13.69
CA ALA A 152 0.40 0.04 -14.10
C ALA A 152 1.76 -0.30 -14.72
N SER A 153 2.26 0.52 -15.63
CA SER A 153 3.58 0.32 -16.26
C SER A 153 4.74 0.69 -15.33
N GLU A 154 4.62 1.74 -14.52
CA GLU A 154 5.70 2.20 -13.64
C GLU A 154 5.85 1.35 -12.37
N LEU A 155 4.73 0.86 -11.81
CA LEU A 155 4.72 0.21 -10.49
C LEU A 155 4.28 -1.25 -10.54
N GLY A 156 3.78 -1.73 -11.68
CA GLY A 156 3.19 -3.07 -11.78
C GLY A 156 1.87 -3.20 -11.03
N LEU A 157 1.19 -2.10 -10.71
CA LEU A 157 -0.02 -2.07 -9.88
C LEU A 157 -1.18 -1.39 -10.61
N ALA A 158 -2.36 -1.99 -10.55
CA ALA A 158 -3.56 -1.42 -11.14
C ALA A 158 -3.99 -0.14 -10.40
N PRO A 159 -4.71 0.77 -11.07
CA PRO A 159 -5.40 1.86 -10.39
C PRO A 159 -6.28 1.32 -9.26
N GLY A 160 -6.17 1.93 -8.07
CA GLY A 160 -6.84 1.44 -6.86
C GLY A 160 -6.03 0.45 -6.01
N MET A 161 -4.92 -0.08 -6.55
CA MET A 161 -3.97 -0.97 -5.86
C MET A 161 -2.62 -0.31 -5.56
N VAL A 162 -2.48 0.99 -5.85
CA VAL A 162 -1.24 1.73 -5.57
C VAL A 162 -0.91 1.64 -4.08
N SER A 163 0.31 1.21 -3.79
CA SER A 163 0.76 0.78 -2.46
C SER A 163 2.25 1.14 -2.30
N PRO A 164 2.76 1.37 -1.07
CA PRO A 164 4.20 1.52 -0.86
C PRO A 164 4.95 0.17 -0.95
N PHE A 165 4.22 -0.95 -0.96
CA PHE A 165 4.78 -2.30 -1.00
C PHE A 165 5.08 -2.73 -2.45
N LEU A 166 6.02 -2.03 -3.07
CA LEU A 166 6.46 -2.24 -4.45
C LEU A 166 7.39 -3.45 -4.58
N LYS A 167 7.48 -4.04 -5.77
CA LYS A 167 8.41 -5.14 -6.04
C LYS A 167 9.85 -4.74 -5.67
N PRO A 168 10.61 -5.57 -4.92
CA PRO A 168 12.00 -5.30 -4.63
C PRO A 168 12.83 -5.09 -5.91
N GLY A 169 13.72 -4.09 -5.90
CA GLY A 169 14.55 -3.75 -7.05
C GLY A 169 13.81 -3.17 -8.26
N LEU A 170 12.52 -2.80 -8.12
CA LEU A 170 11.75 -2.18 -9.19
C LEU A 170 12.44 -0.91 -9.70
N ALA A 171 12.74 -0.90 -10.99
CA ALA A 171 13.14 0.31 -11.70
C ALA A 171 11.88 1.13 -12.03
N SER A 172 11.81 2.36 -11.55
CA SER A 172 10.70 3.28 -11.85
C SER A 172 11.22 4.71 -11.90
N ARG A 173 10.41 5.65 -12.40
CA ARG A 173 10.70 7.09 -12.32
C ARG A 173 10.41 7.70 -10.95
N LEU A 174 10.07 6.91 -9.93
CA LEU A 174 9.84 7.42 -8.58
C LEU A 174 11.13 7.96 -7.98
N GLU A 175 11.05 9.16 -7.43
CA GLU A 175 12.19 9.83 -6.79
C GLU A 175 12.08 9.83 -5.26
N ARG A 176 10.89 9.60 -4.70
CA ARG A 176 10.68 9.63 -3.24
C ARG A 176 9.37 8.98 -2.80
N VAL A 177 9.37 8.44 -1.58
CA VAL A 177 8.14 8.11 -0.83
C VAL A 177 8.00 9.02 0.38
N VAL A 178 6.83 9.63 0.54
CA VAL A 178 6.42 10.39 1.72
C VAL A 178 5.50 9.51 2.56
N ILE A 179 5.92 9.18 3.77
CA ILE A 179 5.15 8.43 4.76
C ILE A 179 4.45 9.44 5.66
N LEU A 180 3.13 9.49 5.56
CA LEU A 180 2.29 10.39 6.34
C LEU A 180 1.94 9.71 7.66
N GLU A 181 2.42 10.28 8.75
CA GLU A 181 2.10 9.79 10.09
C GLU A 181 0.58 9.78 10.29
N PRO A 182 0.03 8.72 10.94
CA PRO A 182 -1.34 8.74 11.40
C PRO A 182 -1.56 9.92 12.37
N VAL A 183 -2.67 10.63 12.23
CA VAL A 183 -3.06 11.76 13.09
C VAL A 183 -4.45 11.51 13.62
N ASP A 184 -4.66 11.72 14.92
CA ASP A 184 -5.97 11.69 15.60
C ASP A 184 -6.81 10.45 15.26
N ILE A 185 -6.22 9.28 15.53
CA ILE A 185 -6.82 7.98 15.21
C ILE A 185 -7.33 7.28 16.46
N ASP A 186 -8.64 7.10 16.56
CA ASP A 186 -9.27 6.19 17.53
C ASP A 186 -9.05 4.71 17.14
N ALA A 187 -8.62 4.48 15.90
CA ALA A 187 -8.36 3.16 15.35
C ALA A 187 -7.04 2.57 15.85
N THR A 188 -7.07 1.27 16.16
CA THR A 188 -5.89 0.52 16.62
C THR A 188 -5.18 -0.21 15.48
N GLN A 189 -5.86 -0.38 14.34
CA GLN A 189 -5.39 -1.19 13.22
C GLN A 189 -5.48 -0.46 11.87
N PHE A 190 -4.68 -0.90 10.91
CA PHE A 190 -4.76 -0.47 9.52
C PHE A 190 -4.75 -1.63 8.55
N ALA A 191 -5.49 -1.49 7.46
CA ALA A 191 -5.55 -2.47 6.37
C ALA A 191 -4.68 -2.03 5.19
N VAL A 192 -3.75 -2.90 4.79
CA VAL A 192 -2.94 -2.78 3.57
C VAL A 192 -3.53 -3.71 2.51
N SER A 193 -3.68 -3.22 1.29
CA SER A 193 -4.17 -4.06 0.19
C SER A 193 -3.08 -5.04 -0.27
N LEU A 194 -3.37 -6.33 -0.26
CA LEU A 194 -2.53 -7.36 -0.90
C LEU A 194 -3.03 -7.66 -2.31
N SER A 195 -4.34 -7.61 -2.51
CA SER A 195 -5.02 -7.69 -3.81
C SER A 195 -6.30 -6.84 -3.78
N LEU A 196 -7.06 -6.87 -4.87
CA LEU A 196 -8.40 -6.28 -4.91
C LEU A 196 -9.38 -6.90 -3.89
N PHE A 197 -9.10 -8.12 -3.40
CA PHE A 197 -10.01 -8.91 -2.55
C PHE A 197 -9.47 -9.21 -1.15
N GLU A 198 -8.18 -8.91 -0.91
CA GLU A 198 -7.52 -9.25 0.33
C GLU A 198 -6.76 -8.05 0.86
N SER A 199 -6.88 -7.86 2.16
CA SER A 199 -6.11 -6.88 2.91
C SER A 199 -5.43 -7.51 4.10
N LEU A 200 -4.18 -7.13 4.35
CA LEU A 200 -3.47 -7.48 5.58
C LEU A 200 -3.76 -6.42 6.64
N VAL A 201 -4.26 -6.85 7.79
CA VAL A 201 -4.58 -5.95 8.91
C VAL A 201 -3.42 -5.93 9.92
N LEU A 202 -2.85 -4.76 10.16
CA LEU A 202 -1.67 -4.54 10.99
C LEU A 202 -1.94 -3.50 12.09
N PRO A 203 -1.25 -3.53 13.24
CA PRO A 203 -1.43 -2.52 14.27
C PRO A 203 -0.87 -1.16 13.84
N VAL A 204 -1.62 -0.07 14.04
CA VAL A 204 -1.20 1.27 13.57
C VAL A 204 0.10 1.75 14.23
N THR A 205 0.38 1.30 15.45
CA THR A 205 1.64 1.58 16.15
C THR A 205 2.88 1.23 15.33
N HIS A 206 2.78 0.25 14.43
CA HIS A 206 3.88 -0.20 13.57
C HIS A 206 3.84 0.40 12.16
N PHE A 207 2.87 1.25 11.81
CA PHE A 207 2.66 1.74 10.45
C PHE A 207 3.91 2.37 9.84
N VAL A 208 4.49 3.37 10.50
CA VAL A 208 5.67 4.09 10.00
C VAL A 208 6.88 3.15 9.93
N GLY A 209 7.09 2.33 10.96
CA GLY A 209 8.21 1.39 11.04
C GLY A 209 8.16 0.34 9.93
N ILE A 210 7.02 -0.35 9.76
CA ILE A 210 6.85 -1.40 8.75
C ILE A 210 7.09 -0.84 7.34
N ILE A 211 6.53 0.33 7.00
CA ILE A 211 6.74 0.92 5.68
C ILE A 211 8.20 1.35 5.51
N SER A 212 8.79 1.95 6.53
CA SER A 212 10.17 2.46 6.45
C SER A 212 11.18 1.33 6.25
N ASP A 213 11.02 0.24 7.01
CA ASP A 213 11.89 -0.94 6.91
C ASP A 213 11.67 -1.67 5.60
N TYR A 214 10.40 -1.72 5.13
CA TYR A 214 10.08 -2.31 3.84
C TYR A 214 10.77 -1.58 2.71
N LEU A 215 10.62 -0.25 2.63
CA LEU A 215 11.22 0.54 1.57
C LEU A 215 12.75 0.47 1.61
N SER A 216 13.33 0.48 2.81
CA SER A 216 14.78 0.33 2.99
C SER A 216 15.29 -1.02 2.46
N ALA A 217 14.52 -2.09 2.63
CA ALA A 217 14.88 -3.43 2.14
C ALA A 217 14.58 -3.61 0.64
N ALA A 218 13.45 -3.12 0.16
CA ALA A 218 12.96 -3.34 -1.21
C ALA A 218 13.60 -2.38 -2.22
N LEU A 219 13.77 -1.12 -1.83
CA LEU A 219 14.15 0.00 -2.70
C LEU A 219 15.13 0.94 -1.97
N PRO A 220 16.35 0.45 -1.62
CA PRO A 220 17.31 1.23 -0.81
C PRO A 220 17.78 2.53 -1.48
N HIS A 221 17.64 2.63 -2.81
CA HIS A 221 17.97 3.82 -3.58
C HIS A 221 16.88 4.91 -3.53
N LEU A 222 15.68 4.59 -3.05
CA LEU A 222 14.53 5.48 -3.05
C LEU A 222 14.43 6.21 -1.70
N PRO A 223 14.71 7.52 -1.63
CA PRO A 223 14.60 8.28 -0.39
C PRO A 223 13.18 8.22 0.18
N GLN A 224 13.11 8.08 1.50
CA GLN A 224 11.87 8.21 2.25
C GLN A 224 11.87 9.46 3.14
N ARG A 225 10.68 10.04 3.33
CA ARG A 225 10.45 11.18 4.22
C ARG A 225 9.22 10.92 5.07
N ILE A 226 9.38 11.02 6.38
CA ILE A 226 8.27 10.90 7.33
C ILE A 226 7.74 12.30 7.61
N ALA A 227 6.42 12.46 7.54
CA ALA A 227 5.80 13.75 7.75
C ALA A 227 4.44 13.63 8.42
N ARG A 228 4.15 14.59 9.31
CA ARG A 228 2.79 14.80 9.80
C ARG A 228 2.10 15.87 8.98
N LEU A 229 0.90 15.58 8.47
CA LEU A 229 0.05 16.61 7.89
C LEU A 229 -0.48 17.55 8.98
N PRO A 230 -0.68 18.85 8.68
CA PRO A 230 -1.43 19.71 9.58
C PRO A 230 -2.88 19.19 9.71
N PRO A 231 -3.53 19.38 10.86
CA PRO A 231 -4.93 19.00 11.03
C PRO A 231 -5.80 19.65 9.96
N VAL A 232 -6.75 18.89 9.43
CA VAL A 232 -7.73 19.41 8.49
C VAL A 232 -8.71 20.23 9.32
N ALA A 233 -8.76 21.56 9.10
CA ALA A 233 -9.79 22.38 9.73
C ALA A 233 -11.17 21.80 9.39
N PRO A 234 -12.11 21.68 10.35
CA PRO A 234 -13.45 21.20 10.05
C PRO A 234 -14.03 22.09 8.95
N SER A 235 -14.59 21.47 7.92
CA SER A 235 -15.36 22.17 6.91
C SER A 235 -16.54 22.83 7.61
N SER A 236 -16.46 24.15 7.77
CA SER A 236 -17.56 25.03 8.16
C SER A 236 -18.69 24.97 7.15
#